data_AF-A0A319CYC3-F1
#
_entry.id   AF-A0A319CYC3-F1
#
_cell.length_a   1.000
_cell.length_b   1.000
_cell.length_c   1.000
_cell.angle_alpha   90.00
_cell.angle_beta   90.00
_cell.angle_gamma   90.00
#
_symmetry.space_group_name_H-M   'P 1'
#
loop_
_entity.id
_entity.type
_entity.pdbx_description
1 polymer ?
#
loop_
_entity_poly.entity_id
_entity_poly.type
_entity_poly.pdbx_seq_one_letter_code
_entity_poly.pdbx_strand_id
1 'polypeptide(L)'
;MDNTTTPDTPRGTLLKLEVATVDDVPELTRLWYNAFSIPTMLAIWPDTPGVRQWWDEATLHDLRHRPCEQYLKVVDPQTGRIAAFARWSLQTVEARGPRWPAWHPDQDPAAADAFLQTLEENRARFVGGRENFYLDMLATHTDFRRMGAARLLLQWGCEEADRAKVPVYIDASDEGRPVYERFGFVAQDVKDGVASMVREPGTKA
;
A
#
# COMPACT_ATOMS: atom_id res chain seq x y z
N MET A 1 -42.52 33.59 -17.66
CA MET A 1 -42.20 32.26 -18.18
C MET A 1 -40.75 32.02 -17.82
N ASP A 2 -40.57 31.31 -16.71
CA ASP A 2 -39.28 31.07 -16.08
C ASP A 2 -38.48 30.05 -16.88
N ASN A 3 -37.19 30.30 -17.06
CA ASN A 3 -36.24 29.27 -17.42
C ASN A 3 -34.94 29.50 -16.65
N THR A 4 -34.98 29.18 -15.36
CA THR A 4 -33.80 29.07 -14.50
C THR A 4 -33.21 27.68 -14.67
N THR A 5 -32.27 27.54 -15.61
CA THR A 5 -31.34 26.41 -15.65
C THR A 5 -30.41 26.54 -14.44
N THR A 6 -30.60 25.69 -13.44
CA THR A 6 -29.63 25.50 -12.36
C THR A 6 -28.33 24.93 -12.93
N PRO A 7 -27.14 25.48 -12.60
CA PRO A 7 -25.89 24.84 -12.96
C PRO A 7 -25.74 23.55 -12.14
N ASP A 8 -25.54 22.43 -12.83
CA ASP A 8 -25.21 21.14 -12.22
C ASP A 8 -23.83 21.28 -11.56
N THR A 9 -23.83 21.49 -10.25
CA THR A 9 -22.60 21.46 -9.45
C THR A 9 -22.04 20.05 -9.56
N PRO A 10 -20.80 19.83 -10.03
CA PRO A 10 -20.24 18.49 -10.07
C PRO A 10 -20.22 17.94 -8.64
N ARG A 11 -21.08 16.94 -8.37
CA ARG A 11 -21.05 16.16 -7.14
C ARG A 11 -19.66 15.53 -7.10
N GLY A 12 -18.75 16.10 -6.30
CA GLY A 12 -17.45 15.49 -6.03
C GLY A 12 -17.71 14.08 -5.51
N THR A 13 -17.37 13.08 -6.32
CA THR A 13 -17.65 11.69 -5.99
C THR A 13 -16.86 11.32 -4.75
N LEU A 14 -17.56 11.01 -3.66
CA LEU A 14 -16.92 10.57 -2.43
C LEU A 14 -16.47 9.11 -2.62
N LEU A 15 -15.17 8.93 -2.80
CA LEU A 15 -14.54 7.62 -2.81
C LEU A 15 -14.80 6.88 -1.49
N LYS A 16 -14.99 5.57 -1.55
CA LYS A 16 -15.36 4.74 -0.39
C LYS A 16 -14.26 3.74 -0.05
N LEU A 17 -13.85 3.70 1.21
CA LEU A 17 -12.93 2.69 1.75
C LEU A 17 -13.69 1.38 2.03
N GLU A 18 -13.12 0.26 1.61
CA GLU A 18 -13.63 -1.09 1.84
C GLU A 18 -12.48 -2.07 2.12
N VAL A 19 -12.78 -3.21 2.74
CA VAL A 19 -11.85 -4.35 2.83
C VAL A 19 -11.85 -5.06 1.48
N ALA A 20 -10.67 -5.43 1.00
CA ALA A 20 -10.54 -6.20 -0.24
C ALA A 20 -10.98 -7.66 -0.01
N THR A 21 -11.52 -8.25 -1.07
CA THR A 21 -12.00 -9.63 -1.11
C THR A 21 -11.24 -10.43 -2.15
N VAL A 22 -11.42 -11.75 -2.16
CA VAL A 22 -10.78 -12.64 -3.13
C VAL A 22 -11.16 -12.30 -4.59
N ASP A 23 -12.33 -11.69 -4.81
CA ASP A 23 -12.81 -11.30 -6.14
C ASP A 23 -12.09 -10.04 -6.67
N ASP A 24 -11.47 -9.26 -5.78
CA ASP A 24 -10.75 -8.03 -6.14
C ASP A 24 -9.33 -8.32 -6.67
N VAL A 25 -8.79 -9.51 -6.39
CA VAL A 25 -7.37 -9.86 -6.61
C VAL A 25 -6.88 -9.51 -8.03
N PRO A 26 -7.57 -9.88 -9.13
CA PRO A 26 -7.08 -9.55 -10.46
C PRO A 26 -7.03 -8.03 -10.73
N GLU A 27 -7.92 -7.25 -10.13
CA GLU A 27 -7.93 -5.78 -10.27
C GLU A 27 -6.84 -5.14 -9.41
N LEU A 28 -6.56 -5.66 -8.21
CA LEU A 28 -5.43 -5.21 -7.38
C LEU A 28 -4.10 -5.38 -8.11
N THR A 29 -3.87 -6.53 -8.74
CA THR A 29 -2.67 -6.79 -9.54
C THR A 29 -2.58 -5.83 -10.73
N ARG A 30 -3.67 -5.61 -11.47
CA ARG A 30 -3.70 -4.62 -12.57
C ARG A 30 -3.36 -3.21 -12.08
N LEU A 31 -3.92 -2.82 -10.94
CA LEU A 31 -3.69 -1.51 -10.33
C LEU A 31 -2.23 -1.36 -9.87
N TRP A 32 -1.63 -2.41 -9.30
CA TRP A 32 -0.22 -2.42 -8.93
C TRP A 32 0.67 -2.08 -10.14
N TYR A 33 0.48 -2.77 -11.26
CA TYR A 33 1.25 -2.49 -12.49
C TYR A 33 0.93 -1.12 -13.11
N ASN A 34 -0.30 -0.60 -12.94
CA ASN A 34 -0.60 0.79 -13.33
C ASN A 34 0.20 1.80 -12.49
N ALA A 35 0.30 1.58 -11.18
CA ALA A 35 0.95 2.49 -10.25
C ALA A 35 2.49 2.37 -10.22
N PHE A 36 3.03 1.17 -10.37
CA PHE A 36 4.45 0.81 -10.20
C PHE A 36 5.13 0.36 -11.50
N SER A 37 4.84 1.04 -12.61
CA SER A 37 5.40 0.74 -13.93
C SER A 37 6.82 1.31 -14.18
N ILE A 38 7.55 1.68 -13.11
CA ILE A 38 8.90 2.23 -13.23
C ILE A 38 9.95 1.12 -13.40
N PRO A 39 11.07 1.36 -14.11
CA PRO A 39 12.05 0.32 -14.42
C PRO A 39 12.61 -0.41 -13.21
N THR A 40 12.82 0.29 -12.08
CA THR A 40 13.34 -0.31 -10.85
C THR A 40 12.38 -1.31 -10.21
N MET A 41 11.07 -1.04 -10.24
CA MET A 41 10.05 -1.98 -9.75
C MET A 41 9.85 -3.14 -10.71
N LEU A 42 9.84 -2.87 -12.03
CA LEU A 42 9.69 -3.92 -13.04
C LEU A 42 10.92 -4.84 -13.16
N ALA A 43 12.10 -4.41 -12.69
CA ALA A 43 13.27 -5.28 -12.57
C ALA A 43 13.08 -6.37 -11.50
N ILE A 44 12.29 -6.09 -10.44
CA ILE A 44 12.02 -7.03 -9.34
C ILE A 44 10.74 -7.84 -9.61
N TRP A 45 9.71 -7.16 -10.13
CA TRP A 45 8.43 -7.75 -10.50
C TRP A 45 8.10 -7.44 -11.96
N PRO A 46 8.70 -8.17 -12.93
CA PRO A 46 8.41 -8.02 -14.34
C PRO A 46 6.92 -8.16 -14.65
N ASP A 47 6.46 -7.42 -15.66
CA ASP A 47 5.07 -7.52 -16.12
C ASP A 47 4.89 -8.69 -17.12
N THR A 48 4.96 -9.91 -16.59
CA THR A 48 4.69 -11.15 -17.36
C THR A 48 3.41 -11.82 -16.87
N PRO A 49 2.77 -12.68 -17.68
CA PRO A 49 1.64 -13.49 -17.21
C PRO A 49 1.98 -14.33 -15.98
N GLY A 50 3.20 -14.88 -15.90
CA GLY A 50 3.64 -15.69 -14.76
C GLY A 50 3.77 -14.90 -13.46
N VAL A 51 4.36 -13.69 -13.51
CA VAL A 51 4.47 -12.83 -12.32
C VAL A 51 3.12 -12.24 -11.92
N ARG A 52 2.23 -11.97 -12.87
CA ARG A 52 0.83 -11.59 -12.55
C ARG A 52 0.09 -12.71 -11.82
N GLN A 53 0.22 -13.94 -12.27
CA GLN A 53 -0.36 -15.09 -11.57
C GLN A 53 0.25 -15.26 -10.18
N TRP A 54 1.56 -15.09 -10.04
CA TRP A 54 2.25 -15.12 -8.76
C TRP A 54 1.73 -14.04 -7.78
N TRP A 55 1.49 -12.82 -8.26
CA TRP A 55 0.84 -11.76 -7.48
C TRP A 55 -0.56 -12.17 -7.01
N ASP A 56 -1.36 -12.73 -7.91
CA ASP A 56 -2.72 -13.16 -7.60
C ASP A 56 -2.72 -14.27 -6.54
N GLU A 57 -1.84 -15.26 -6.68
CA GLU A 57 -1.70 -16.37 -5.72
C GLU A 57 -1.20 -15.90 -4.35
N ALA A 58 -0.19 -15.01 -4.31
CA ALA A 58 0.32 -14.42 -3.08
C ALA A 58 -0.76 -13.63 -2.33
N THR A 59 -1.48 -12.76 -3.04
CA THR A 59 -2.57 -11.95 -2.48
C THR A 59 -3.71 -12.83 -1.99
N LEU A 60 -4.10 -13.84 -2.78
CA LEU A 60 -5.17 -14.77 -2.43
C LEU A 60 -4.83 -15.60 -1.19
N HIS A 61 -3.57 -16.03 -1.06
CA HIS A 61 -3.09 -16.73 0.12
C HIS A 61 -3.18 -15.84 1.36
N ASP A 62 -2.70 -14.60 1.29
CA ASP A 62 -2.79 -13.66 2.40
C ASP A 62 -4.25 -13.43 2.84
N LEU A 63 -5.15 -13.13 1.89
CA LEU A 63 -6.57 -12.91 2.16
C LEU A 63 -7.26 -14.10 2.85
N ARG A 64 -6.81 -15.33 2.58
CA ARG A 64 -7.41 -16.56 3.14
C ARG A 64 -6.78 -17.00 4.45
N HIS A 65 -5.50 -16.72 4.65
CA HIS A 65 -4.71 -17.41 5.68
C HIS A 65 -3.93 -16.48 6.60
N ARG A 66 -3.82 -15.18 6.28
CA ARG A 66 -3.05 -14.22 7.07
C ARG A 66 -3.92 -13.04 7.52
N PRO A 67 -4.70 -13.19 8.60
CA PRO A 67 -5.64 -12.15 9.04
C PRO A 67 -4.95 -10.86 9.51
N CYS A 68 -3.67 -10.89 9.85
CA CYS A 68 -2.89 -9.69 10.17
C CYS A 68 -2.40 -8.94 8.92
N GLU A 69 -2.55 -9.52 7.73
CA GLU A 69 -2.25 -8.88 6.44
C GLU A 69 -3.55 -8.28 5.89
N GLN A 70 -3.75 -7.00 6.13
CA GLN A 70 -4.99 -6.30 5.82
C GLN A 70 -4.88 -5.63 4.45
N TYR A 71 -5.68 -6.12 3.51
CA TYR A 71 -5.83 -5.51 2.19
C TYR A 71 -7.08 -4.62 2.19
N LEU A 72 -6.87 -3.34 1.91
CA LEU A 72 -7.93 -2.35 1.82
C LEU A 72 -7.98 -1.79 0.41
N LYS A 73 -9.18 -1.50 -0.06
CA LYS A 73 -9.43 -0.85 -1.35
C LYS A 73 -10.23 0.43 -1.17
N VAL A 74 -10.03 1.36 -2.08
CA VAL A 74 -10.88 2.54 -2.22
C VAL A 74 -11.59 2.44 -3.55
N VAL A 75 -12.91 2.46 -3.54
CA VAL A 75 -13.75 2.30 -4.74
C VAL A 75 -14.43 3.62 -5.10
N ASP A 76 -14.57 3.83 -6.40
CA ASP A 76 -15.49 4.82 -6.94
C ASP A 76 -16.91 4.21 -7.01
N PRO A 77 -17.88 4.68 -6.20
CA PRO A 77 -19.22 4.10 -6.18
C PRO A 77 -20.01 4.31 -7.48
N GLN A 78 -19.60 5.24 -8.35
CA GLN A 78 -20.29 5.48 -9.63
C GLN A 78 -19.88 4.46 -10.69
N THR A 79 -18.62 4.05 -10.70
CA THR A 79 -18.06 3.16 -11.72
C THR A 79 -17.80 1.75 -11.22
N GLY A 80 -17.76 1.56 -9.90
CA GLY A 80 -17.34 0.31 -9.27
C GLY A 80 -15.83 0.05 -9.34
N ARG A 81 -15.05 0.92 -9.99
CA ARG A 81 -13.59 0.75 -10.17
C ARG A 81 -12.86 0.94 -8.85
N ILE A 82 -11.80 0.16 -8.66
CA ILE A 82 -10.83 0.36 -7.58
C ILE A 82 -9.92 1.55 -7.94
N ALA A 83 -10.02 2.61 -7.16
CA ALA A 83 -9.22 3.83 -7.29
C ALA A 83 -7.83 3.68 -6.65
N ALA A 84 -7.74 2.96 -5.54
CA ALA A 84 -6.50 2.71 -4.82
C ALA A 84 -6.61 1.45 -3.96
N PHE A 85 -5.48 0.88 -3.57
CA PHE A 85 -5.44 -0.15 -2.54
C PHE A 85 -4.20 0.00 -1.65
N ALA A 86 -4.27 -0.60 -0.47
CA ALA A 86 -3.15 -0.73 0.44
C ALA A 86 -3.08 -2.14 1.01
N ARG A 87 -1.85 -2.57 1.30
CA ARG A 87 -1.57 -3.76 2.10
C ARG A 87 -0.88 -3.32 3.39
N TRP A 88 -1.46 -3.71 4.52
CA TRP A 88 -0.94 -3.46 5.86
C TRP A 88 -0.55 -4.76 6.54
N SER A 89 0.63 -4.80 7.18
CA SER A 89 1.04 -5.88 8.09
C SER A 89 0.85 -5.38 9.52
N LEU A 90 -0.12 -5.94 10.26
CA LEU A 90 -0.47 -5.53 11.63
C LEU A 90 0.29 -6.31 12.71
N GLN A 91 1.51 -6.74 12.40
CA GLN A 91 2.36 -7.57 13.24
C GLN A 91 3.83 -7.35 12.88
N THR A 92 4.75 -7.69 13.78
CA THR A 92 6.20 -7.53 13.55
C THR A 92 6.72 -8.46 12.45
N VAL A 93 7.95 -8.20 11.99
CA VAL A 93 8.64 -9.06 11.00
C VAL A 93 8.73 -10.51 11.50
N GLU A 94 9.07 -10.69 12.77
CA GLU A 94 9.24 -11.99 13.40
C GLU A 94 7.92 -12.76 13.50
N ALA A 95 6.83 -12.07 13.85
CA ALA A 95 5.50 -12.68 13.96
C ALA A 95 4.88 -12.99 12.59
N ARG A 96 5.12 -12.14 11.58
CA ARG A 96 4.62 -12.33 10.21
C ARG A 96 5.23 -13.55 9.52
N GLY A 97 6.51 -13.80 9.76
CA GLY A 97 7.30 -14.72 8.96
C GLY A 97 7.58 -14.17 7.55
N PRO A 98 7.90 -15.03 6.58
CA PRO A 98 8.27 -14.62 5.22
C PRO A 98 7.18 -13.79 4.55
N ARG A 99 7.57 -12.61 4.05
CA ARG A 99 6.67 -11.66 3.38
C ARG A 99 6.09 -12.22 2.07
N TRP A 100 6.91 -12.96 1.31
CA TRP A 100 6.61 -13.41 -0.04
C TRP A 100 6.71 -14.94 -0.17
N PRO A 101 5.93 -15.55 -1.07
CA PRO A 101 6.15 -16.95 -1.47
C PRO A 101 7.44 -17.08 -2.29
N ALA A 102 7.79 -18.32 -2.65
CA ALA A 102 8.92 -18.57 -3.55
C ALA A 102 8.76 -17.81 -4.87
N TRP A 103 9.86 -17.27 -5.39
CA TRP A 103 9.88 -16.48 -6.61
C TRP A 103 9.49 -17.29 -7.85
N HIS A 104 8.77 -16.65 -8.78
CA HIS A 104 8.46 -17.24 -10.08
C HIS A 104 9.73 -17.29 -10.96
N PRO A 105 9.90 -18.26 -11.88
CA PRO A 105 11.04 -18.32 -12.80
C PRO A 105 11.28 -17.10 -13.69
N ASP A 106 10.26 -16.25 -13.84
CA ASP A 106 10.34 -14.99 -14.60
C ASP A 106 10.96 -13.84 -13.78
N GLN A 107 11.21 -14.06 -12.49
CA GLN A 107 11.82 -13.08 -11.60
C GLN A 107 13.29 -13.45 -11.38
N ASP A 108 14.14 -12.45 -11.13
CA ASP A 108 15.50 -12.67 -10.64
C ASP A 108 15.46 -12.82 -9.11
N PRO A 109 15.66 -14.04 -8.56
CA PRO A 109 15.57 -14.26 -7.12
C PRO A 109 16.63 -13.47 -6.35
N ALA A 110 17.83 -13.30 -6.90
CA ALA A 110 18.92 -12.63 -6.21
C ALA A 110 18.64 -11.12 -6.11
N ALA A 111 18.14 -10.51 -7.18
CA ALA A 111 17.75 -9.11 -7.17
C ALA A 111 16.56 -8.87 -6.22
N ALA A 112 15.56 -9.75 -6.26
CA ALA A 112 14.37 -9.65 -5.41
C ALA A 112 14.71 -9.84 -3.93
N ASP A 113 15.52 -10.85 -3.58
CA ASP A 113 15.96 -11.10 -2.21
C ASP A 113 16.79 -9.93 -1.67
N ALA A 114 17.72 -9.38 -2.45
CA ALA A 114 18.53 -8.24 -2.03
C ALA A 114 17.68 -6.99 -1.74
N PHE A 115 16.69 -6.73 -2.59
CA PHE A 115 15.76 -5.61 -2.38
C PHE A 115 14.94 -5.81 -1.10
N LEU A 116 14.33 -6.98 -0.92
CA LEU A 116 13.52 -7.26 0.26
C LEU A 116 14.31 -7.27 1.55
N GLN A 117 15.51 -7.87 1.53
CA GLN A 117 16.38 -7.92 2.68
C GLN A 117 16.65 -6.50 3.20
N THR A 118 16.87 -5.54 2.29
CA THR A 118 17.07 -4.14 2.67
C THR A 118 15.83 -3.56 3.38
N LEU A 119 14.62 -3.82 2.88
CA LEU A 119 13.38 -3.33 3.51
C LEU A 119 13.16 -3.95 4.90
N GLU A 120 13.37 -5.26 5.03
CA GLU A 120 13.19 -5.97 6.29
C GLU A 120 14.25 -5.57 7.34
N GLU A 121 15.50 -5.38 6.92
CA GLU A 121 16.59 -4.88 7.78
C GLU A 121 16.31 -3.45 8.26
N ASN A 122 15.83 -2.56 7.39
CA ASN A 122 15.49 -1.20 7.79
C ASN A 122 14.29 -1.19 8.76
N ARG A 123 13.25 -1.99 8.50
CA ARG A 123 12.12 -2.15 9.42
C ARG A 123 12.60 -2.63 10.79
N ALA A 124 13.44 -3.67 10.84
CA ALA A 124 14.01 -4.18 12.07
C ALA A 124 14.89 -3.14 12.78
N ARG A 125 15.68 -2.37 12.03
CA ARG A 125 16.56 -1.32 12.57
C ARG A 125 15.80 -0.19 13.24
N PHE A 126 14.71 0.29 12.64
CA PHE A 126 14.03 1.50 13.10
C PHE A 126 12.86 1.23 14.06
N VAL A 127 12.19 0.07 13.95
CA VAL A 127 11.04 -0.26 14.81
C VAL A 127 11.11 -1.67 15.42
N GLY A 128 12.16 -2.44 15.14
CA GLY A 128 12.34 -3.77 15.71
C GLY A 128 12.46 -3.77 17.24
N GLY A 129 12.16 -4.92 17.84
CA GLY A 129 12.09 -5.07 19.30
C GLY A 129 10.84 -4.46 19.95
N ARG A 130 9.94 -3.85 19.16
CA ARG A 130 8.63 -3.38 19.58
C ARG A 130 7.56 -3.94 18.64
N GLU A 131 6.35 -4.15 19.16
CA GLU A 131 5.16 -4.31 18.32
C GLU A 131 5.07 -3.11 17.37
N ASN A 132 4.82 -3.35 16.08
CA ASN A 132 4.79 -2.31 15.06
C ASN A 132 3.94 -2.74 13.86
N PHE A 133 3.33 -1.76 13.20
CA PHE A 133 2.63 -1.96 11.94
C PHE A 133 3.46 -1.48 10.75
N TYR A 134 3.18 -2.03 9.58
CA TYR A 134 3.89 -1.69 8.35
C TYR A 134 2.93 -1.49 7.19
N LEU A 135 3.07 -0.38 6.48
CA LEU A 135 2.43 -0.20 5.18
C LEU A 135 3.32 -0.84 4.12
N ASP A 136 2.93 -2.03 3.71
CA ASP A 136 3.66 -2.87 2.75
C ASP A 136 3.56 -2.30 1.33
N MET A 137 2.35 -1.84 0.98
CA MET A 137 2.03 -1.28 -0.33
C MET A 137 0.95 -0.23 -0.22
N LEU A 138 1.07 0.79 -1.06
CA LEU A 138 0.03 1.78 -1.29
C LEU A 138 0.07 2.17 -2.77
N ALA A 139 -0.96 1.77 -3.51
CA ALA A 139 -1.08 2.04 -4.93
C ALA A 139 -2.31 2.91 -5.18
N THR A 140 -2.16 3.97 -5.98
CA THR A 140 -3.29 4.76 -6.48
C THR A 140 -3.26 4.75 -7.99
N HIS A 141 -4.37 4.31 -8.60
CA HIS A 141 -4.53 4.29 -10.05
C HIS A 141 -4.34 5.71 -10.60
N THR A 142 -3.65 5.85 -11.74
CA THR A 142 -3.28 7.14 -12.34
C THR A 142 -4.47 8.09 -12.50
N ASP A 143 -5.61 7.58 -12.98
CA ASP A 143 -6.87 8.34 -13.15
C ASP A 143 -7.46 8.91 -11.84
N PHE A 144 -7.10 8.35 -10.69
CA PHE A 144 -7.67 8.70 -9.38
C PHE A 144 -6.67 9.42 -8.46
N ARG A 145 -5.49 9.77 -8.97
CA ARG A 145 -4.49 10.53 -8.19
C ARG A 145 -5.05 11.90 -7.83
N ARG A 146 -4.60 12.43 -6.69
CA ARG A 146 -5.01 13.74 -6.14
C ARG A 146 -6.51 13.86 -5.79
N MET A 147 -7.25 12.74 -5.75
CA MET A 147 -8.65 12.67 -5.31
C MET A 147 -8.82 12.19 -3.86
N GLY A 148 -7.71 12.02 -3.13
CA GLY A 148 -7.74 11.64 -1.71
C GLY A 148 -7.81 10.13 -1.43
N ALA A 149 -7.73 9.26 -2.44
CA ALA A 149 -7.81 7.80 -2.26
C ALA A 149 -6.74 7.26 -1.30
N ALA A 150 -5.46 7.61 -1.52
CA ALA A 150 -4.36 7.25 -0.62
C ALA A 150 -4.57 7.73 0.83
N ARG A 151 -5.22 8.88 1.03
CA ARG A 151 -5.48 9.46 2.35
C ARG A 151 -6.41 8.57 3.16
N LEU A 152 -7.45 8.00 2.54
CA LEU A 152 -8.39 7.10 3.21
C LEU A 152 -7.70 5.82 3.71
N LEU A 153 -6.82 5.25 2.89
CA LEU A 153 -6.06 4.05 3.22
C LEU A 153 -5.05 4.29 4.35
N LEU A 154 -4.35 5.43 4.30
CA LEU A 154 -3.40 5.84 5.34
C LEU A 154 -4.09 6.12 6.67
N GLN A 155 -5.22 6.83 6.63
CA GLN A 155 -5.97 7.18 7.82
C GLN A 155 -6.40 5.93 8.60
N TRP A 156 -6.95 4.93 7.90
CA TRP A 156 -7.34 3.68 8.56
C TRP A 156 -6.17 3.02 9.30
N GLY A 157 -5.03 2.85 8.64
CA GLY A 157 -3.90 2.13 9.26
C GLY A 157 -3.25 2.90 10.41
N CYS A 158 -3.19 4.23 10.30
CA CYS A 158 -2.71 5.09 11.38
C CYS A 158 -3.66 5.04 12.60
N GLU A 159 -4.98 5.03 12.37
CA GLU A 159 -5.96 4.91 13.45
C GLU A 159 -5.92 3.54 14.14
N GLU A 160 -5.71 2.45 13.39
CA GLU A 160 -5.48 1.12 13.97
C GLU A 160 -4.20 1.09 14.81
N ALA A 161 -3.11 1.67 14.31
CA ALA A 161 -1.85 1.75 15.05
C ALA A 161 -1.98 2.60 16.34
N ASP A 162 -2.73 3.70 16.28
CA ASP A 162 -3.02 4.55 17.43
C ASP A 162 -3.84 3.80 18.49
N ARG A 163 -4.84 3.00 18.07
CA ARG A 163 -5.61 2.12 18.97
C ARG A 163 -4.73 1.07 19.64
N ALA A 164 -3.85 0.44 18.86
CA ALA A 164 -2.91 -0.57 19.35
C ALA A 164 -1.74 0.04 20.15
N LYS A 165 -1.54 1.37 20.08
CA LYS A 165 -0.42 2.11 20.69
C LYS A 165 0.94 1.62 20.18
N VAL A 166 1.04 1.37 18.88
CA VAL A 166 2.26 0.90 18.21
C VAL A 166 2.70 1.88 17.14
N PRO A 167 4.01 1.99 16.87
CA PRO A 167 4.51 2.78 15.74
C PRO A 167 4.12 2.15 14.40
N VAL A 168 4.08 2.99 13.37
CA VAL A 168 3.97 2.58 11.97
C VAL A 168 5.30 2.83 11.26
N TYR A 169 5.73 1.83 10.50
CA TYR A 169 6.89 1.92 9.61
C TYR A 169 6.46 1.95 8.14
N ILE A 170 7.19 2.71 7.30
CA ILE A 170 6.99 2.80 5.85
C ILE A 170 8.34 2.99 5.16
N ASP A 171 8.54 2.34 4.01
CA ASP A 171 9.56 2.71 3.04
C ASP A 171 8.92 3.57 1.94
N ALA A 172 9.19 4.87 1.99
CA ALA A 172 8.55 5.85 1.14
C ALA A 172 9.39 6.12 -0.11
N SER A 173 8.76 6.06 -1.28
CA SER A 173 9.34 6.67 -2.48
C SER A 173 9.39 8.19 -2.33
N ASP A 174 10.24 8.85 -3.13
CA ASP A 174 10.29 10.31 -3.20
C ASP A 174 8.91 10.94 -3.52
N GLU A 175 8.10 10.30 -4.38
CA GLU A 175 6.74 10.77 -4.70
C GLU A 175 5.77 10.61 -3.51
N GLY A 176 5.89 9.52 -2.75
CA GLY A 176 5.00 9.20 -1.63
C GLY A 176 5.33 9.98 -0.35
N ARG A 177 6.60 10.30 -0.13
CA ARG A 177 7.11 10.92 1.11
C ARG A 177 6.30 12.14 1.57
N PRO A 178 5.98 13.15 0.73
CA PRO A 178 5.22 14.32 1.18
C PRO A 178 3.80 13.99 1.67
N VAL A 179 3.22 12.88 1.21
CA VAL A 179 1.93 12.42 1.69
C VAL A 179 2.07 11.84 3.10
N TYR A 180 3.08 11.00 3.32
CA TYR A 180 3.33 10.39 4.64
C TYR A 180 3.73 11.43 5.69
N GLU A 181 4.54 12.45 5.35
CA GLU A 181 4.90 13.52 6.29
C GLU A 181 3.67 14.25 6.85
N ARG A 182 2.63 14.44 6.05
CA ARG A 182 1.35 15.02 6.50
C ARG A 182 0.57 14.14 7.46
N PHE A 183 0.87 12.84 7.50
CA PHE A 183 0.30 11.91 8.48
C PHE A 183 1.16 11.81 9.75
N GLY A 184 2.22 12.61 9.87
CA GLY A 184 3.11 12.61 11.03
C GLY A 184 4.24 11.58 10.95
N PHE A 185 4.50 11.02 9.77
CA PHE A 185 5.68 10.20 9.54
C PHE A 185 6.93 11.08 9.49
N VAL A 186 8.00 10.63 10.15
CA VAL A 186 9.30 11.30 10.16
C VAL A 186 10.33 10.38 9.54
N ALA A 187 11.07 10.89 8.54
CA ALA A 187 12.17 10.18 7.92
C ALA A 187 13.30 9.93 8.92
N GLN A 188 13.73 8.68 9.03
CA GLN A 188 14.85 8.24 9.86
C GLN A 188 16.13 8.12 9.04
N ASP A 189 15.99 7.67 7.79
CA ASP A 189 17.09 7.49 6.85
C ASP A 189 16.55 7.65 5.41
N VAL A 190 17.41 8.09 4.49
CA VAL A 190 17.07 8.25 3.07
C VAL A 190 18.22 7.72 2.24
N LYS A 191 17.97 6.63 1.50
CA LYS A 191 18.99 5.96 0.70
C LYS A 191 18.38 5.48 -0.62
N ASP A 192 19.09 5.71 -1.73
CA ASP A 192 18.72 5.22 -3.07
C ASP A 192 17.27 5.57 -3.50
N GLY A 193 16.79 6.77 -3.12
CA GLY A 193 15.43 7.24 -3.46
C GLY A 193 14.31 6.65 -2.60
N VAL A 194 14.66 5.94 -1.52
CA VAL A 194 13.73 5.39 -0.53
C VAL A 194 14.02 6.03 0.83
N ALA A 195 12.99 6.62 1.43
CA ALA A 195 13.03 7.15 2.78
C ALA A 195 12.37 6.15 3.74
N SER A 196 13.14 5.60 4.69
CA SER A 196 12.57 4.83 5.79
C SER A 196 11.97 5.79 6.81
N MET A 197 10.66 5.72 7.02
CA MET A 197 9.90 6.65 7.85
C MET A 197 9.17 5.94 8.98
N VAL A 198 9.07 6.62 10.12
CA VAL A 198 8.38 6.13 11.32
C VAL A 198 7.34 7.16 11.76
N ARG A 199 6.15 6.68 12.13
CA ARG A 199 5.12 7.46 12.84
C ARG A 199 4.88 6.82 14.20
N GLU A 200 5.08 7.59 15.27
CA GLU A 200 4.73 7.16 16.63
C GLU A 200 3.21 7.31 16.89
N PRO A 201 2.61 6.46 17.74
CA PRO A 201 1.17 6.45 17.97
C PRO A 201 0.68 7.74 18.65
N GLY A 202 -0.54 8.16 18.35
CA GLY A 202 -1.17 9.37 18.89
C GLY A 202 -0.71 10.67 18.22
N THR A 203 0.09 10.57 17.15
CA THR A 203 0.49 11.72 16.34
C THR A 203 -0.71 12.27 15.57
N LYS A 204 -1.04 13.56 15.75
CA LYS A 204 -2.13 14.19 14.98
C LYS A 204 -1.70 14.38 13.52
N ALA A 205 -2.52 13.89 12.59
CA ALA A 205 -2.44 14.22 11.17
C ALA A 205 -3.05 15.60 10.87
#